data_AF-A0A1Q7NAU3-F1
#
_entry.id   AF-A0A1Q7NAU3-F1
#
_cell.length_a   1.000
_cell.length_b   1.000
_cell.length_c   1.000
_cell.angle_alpha   90.00
_cell.angle_beta   90.00
_cell.angle_gamma   90.00
#
_symmetry.space_group_name_H-M   'P 1'
#
loop_
_entity.id
_entity.type
_entity.pdbx_description
1 polymer ?
#
loop_
_entity_poly.entity_id
_entity_poly.type
_entity_poly.pdbx_seq_one_letter_code
_entity_poly.pdbx_strand_id
1 'polypeptide(L)'
;MEERKASLMSSRIVTRFAFTLIVLILLFPTLQYALAIPGFQENDFKLTQRPVVCAIEPNDTRFPNLANTAMDQTSYAITDWQLKLNEGLGKHPVWKIDLVKLPSNIDKLPDTCNIAMIFLPQPENESDYGLLGYTVHNKTAGTAGIAIYYMKFELTWQRDTEGNIVYEQPIVYYSPNIVAPDSTFGATIRHELGHAFGLGHYTVSEEEVHRYAQGDAVPPSIMIPSEHEYPLHYQITPLDVQEIKEKYGLDGFPVQSAPPQTVRANSNAQGSQAIQSSIVIPSWIKNNAKWWSQGAVSDDDFIKGIQYLIKNGIMKIPYGQSSASPSHQIPVWVKNNAAWWASDQISDDDFVKGIQYLISNGIIVA
;
A
#
# COMPACT_ATOMS: atom_id res chain seq x y z
N MET A 1 101.29 -44.15 10.32
CA MET A 1 100.40 -44.16 11.50
C MET A 1 99.32 -43.13 11.25
N GLU A 2 98.29 -43.39 10.42
CA GLU A 2 97.41 -44.57 10.43
C GLU A 2 96.77 -44.65 11.83
N GLU A 3 95.48 -44.37 12.04
CA GLU A 3 94.33 -44.99 11.40
C GLU A 3 93.09 -44.08 11.33
N ARG A 4 92.26 -44.31 10.30
CA ARG A 4 90.82 -44.01 10.31
C ARG A 4 90.11 -45.05 11.18
N LYS A 5 89.05 -44.65 11.90
CA LYS A 5 87.73 -45.32 11.84
C LYS A 5 86.63 -44.50 12.52
N ALA A 6 85.48 -44.52 11.86
CA ALA A 6 84.27 -43.78 12.15
C ALA A 6 83.42 -44.41 13.26
N SER A 7 82.64 -43.58 13.97
CA SER A 7 81.21 -43.82 14.28
C SER A 7 80.66 -42.61 15.06
N LEU A 8 79.67 -41.93 14.50
CA LEU A 8 78.95 -40.80 15.07
C LEU A 8 77.47 -41.18 15.11
N MET A 9 76.89 -41.29 16.31
CA MET A 9 75.51 -40.87 16.64
C MET A 9 75.14 -41.29 18.06
N SER A 10 74.93 -40.32 18.96
CA SER A 10 73.84 -40.37 19.95
C SER A 10 73.70 -39.00 20.64
N SER A 11 72.52 -38.38 20.44
CA SER A 11 71.69 -37.67 21.42
C SER A 11 72.38 -36.63 22.33
N ARG A 12 72.00 -35.35 22.35
CA ARG A 12 70.64 -34.84 22.55
C ARG A 12 70.52 -33.40 22.04
N ILE A 13 69.51 -33.26 21.17
CA ILE A 13 68.73 -32.10 20.74
C ILE A 13 68.93 -30.84 21.60
N VAL A 14 69.72 -29.90 21.07
CA VAL A 14 69.58 -28.46 21.32
C VAL A 14 69.44 -27.84 19.94
N THR A 15 68.20 -27.54 19.54
CA THR A 15 67.96 -26.89 18.25
C THR A 15 66.83 -25.88 18.36
N ARG A 16 67.27 -24.62 18.38
CA ARG A 16 66.73 -23.50 17.57
C ARG A 16 65.40 -22.91 17.98
N PHE A 17 65.52 -21.73 18.60
CA PHE A 17 64.82 -20.49 18.23
C PHE A 17 64.07 -20.59 16.90
N ALA A 18 62.78 -20.87 16.98
CA ALA A 18 61.81 -20.49 15.98
C ALA A 18 61.00 -19.35 16.60
N PHE A 19 61.09 -18.18 15.98
CA PHE A 19 60.19 -17.05 16.18
C PHE A 19 58.75 -17.56 16.03
N THR A 20 58.09 -17.88 17.13
CA THR A 20 56.64 -18.01 17.15
C THR A 20 56.09 -16.61 17.01
N LEU A 21 55.74 -16.27 15.77
CA LEU A 21 54.83 -15.20 15.43
C LEU A 21 53.59 -15.38 16.30
N ILE A 22 53.52 -14.68 17.42
CA ILE A 22 52.30 -14.52 18.19
C ILE A 22 51.38 -13.70 17.28
N VAL A 23 50.59 -14.40 16.47
CA VAL A 23 49.39 -13.84 15.88
C VAL A 23 48.50 -13.53 17.07
N LEU A 24 48.63 -12.30 17.55
CA LEU A 24 47.68 -11.66 18.42
C LEU A 24 46.37 -11.63 17.61
N ILE A 25 45.57 -12.69 17.70
CA ILE A 25 44.18 -12.66 17.32
C ILE A 25 43.59 -11.64 18.28
N LEU A 26 43.55 -10.39 17.82
CA LEU A 26 42.72 -9.37 18.41
C LEU A 26 41.33 -9.98 18.37
N LEU A 27 40.90 -10.52 19.51
CA LEU A 27 39.50 -10.68 19.87
C LEU A 27 38.93 -9.26 19.97
N PHE A 28 38.86 -8.58 18.82
CA PHE A 28 37.79 -7.64 18.61
C PHE A 28 36.54 -8.48 18.82
N PRO A 29 35.65 -8.13 19.76
CA PRO A 29 34.27 -8.49 19.53
C PRO A 29 33.95 -7.76 18.24
N THR A 30 33.99 -8.46 17.09
CA THR A 30 33.26 -7.98 15.94
C THR A 30 31.85 -7.94 16.47
N LEU A 31 31.41 -6.74 16.86
CA LEU A 31 30.01 -6.43 17.00
C LEU A 31 29.45 -6.87 15.65
N GLN A 32 28.85 -8.06 15.63
CA GLN A 32 28.08 -8.50 14.50
C GLN A 32 26.91 -7.54 14.50
N TYR A 33 27.07 -6.39 13.85
CA TYR A 33 25.93 -5.67 13.32
C TYR A 33 25.25 -6.70 12.42
N ALA A 34 24.21 -7.34 12.94
CA ALA A 34 23.36 -8.18 12.13
C ALA A 34 22.83 -7.25 11.04
N LEU A 35 23.44 -7.33 9.85
CA LEU A 35 22.91 -6.63 8.69
C LEU A 35 21.49 -7.16 8.53
N ALA A 36 20.50 -6.29 8.67
CA ALA A 36 19.12 -6.66 8.43
C ALA A 36 19.07 -7.24 7.01
N ILE A 37 18.78 -8.53 6.90
CA ILE A 37 18.63 -9.18 5.60
C ILE A 37 17.32 -8.63 5.02
N PRO A 38 17.34 -7.99 3.84
CA PRO A 38 16.11 -7.47 3.26
C PRO A 38 15.09 -8.58 3.03
N GLY A 39 13.84 -8.35 3.44
CA GLY A 39 12.80 -9.37 3.36
C GLY A 39 11.55 -9.00 4.14
N PHE A 40 10.46 -9.71 3.88
CA PHE A 40 9.26 -9.61 4.70
C PHE A 40 9.49 -10.26 6.07
N GLN A 41 9.07 -9.57 7.12
CA GLN A 41 8.94 -10.17 8.45
C GLN A 41 7.92 -11.31 8.38
N GLU A 42 8.24 -12.42 9.04
CA GLU A 42 7.32 -13.56 9.07
C GLU A 42 5.97 -13.15 9.68
N ASN A 43 4.91 -13.47 8.94
CA ASN A 43 3.54 -13.31 9.38
C ASN A 43 2.76 -14.58 9.01
N ASP A 44 2.36 -15.32 10.06
CA ASP A 44 1.60 -16.56 10.00
C ASP A 44 0.09 -16.34 9.79
N PHE A 45 -0.36 -15.07 9.77
CA PHE A 45 -1.74 -14.75 9.44
C PHE A 45 -2.06 -15.02 7.96
N LYS A 46 -3.25 -15.58 7.74
CA LYS A 46 -3.81 -15.82 6.41
C LYS A 46 -5.33 -15.70 6.45
N LEU A 47 -5.91 -15.06 5.46
CA LEU A 47 -7.36 -15.03 5.29
C LEU A 47 -7.89 -16.44 4.96
N THR A 48 -9.03 -16.79 5.55
CA THR A 48 -9.69 -18.10 5.37
C THR A 48 -10.75 -18.09 4.27
N GLN A 49 -11.10 -16.91 3.77
CA GLN A 49 -12.09 -16.70 2.71
C GLN A 49 -11.75 -15.43 1.91
N ARG A 50 -12.52 -15.18 0.85
CA ARG A 50 -12.36 -14.00 0.00
C ARG A 50 -12.48 -12.73 0.85
N PRO A 51 -11.59 -11.73 0.67
CA PRO A 51 -11.69 -10.48 1.39
C PRO A 51 -12.98 -9.70 1.05
N VAL A 52 -13.71 -9.32 2.09
CA VAL A 52 -14.81 -8.36 2.08
C VAL A 52 -14.45 -7.30 3.12
N VAL A 53 -13.99 -6.16 2.63
CA VAL A 53 -13.60 -4.99 3.43
C VAL A 53 -14.85 -4.19 3.75
N CYS A 54 -15.16 -4.08 5.04
CA CYS A 54 -16.27 -3.29 5.55
C CYS A 54 -15.71 -2.02 6.20
N ALA A 55 -15.78 -0.92 5.47
CA ALA A 55 -15.27 0.38 5.91
C ALA A 55 -16.41 1.19 6.53
N ILE A 56 -16.23 1.58 7.79
CA ILE A 56 -17.20 2.39 8.53
C ILE A 56 -16.86 3.86 8.34
N GLU A 57 -17.83 4.66 7.88
CA GLU A 57 -17.64 6.09 7.69
C GLU A 57 -17.22 6.79 9.00
N PRO A 58 -16.15 7.61 8.99
CA PRO A 58 -15.84 8.46 10.13
C PRO A 58 -16.93 9.49 10.35
N ASN A 59 -17.29 9.73 11.61
CA ASN A 59 -18.18 10.79 12.02
C ASN A 59 -17.42 11.87 12.80
N ASP A 60 -16.74 12.75 12.07
CA ASP A 60 -16.11 13.93 12.65
C ASP A 60 -16.63 15.20 11.98
N THR A 61 -17.49 15.91 12.70
CA THR A 61 -18.12 17.16 12.25
C THR A 61 -17.13 18.30 11.96
N ARG A 62 -15.88 18.21 12.45
CA ARG A 62 -14.81 19.17 12.11
C ARG A 62 -14.41 19.11 10.64
N PHE A 63 -14.65 17.98 9.98
CA PHE A 63 -14.18 17.70 8.63
C PHE A 63 -15.33 17.25 7.71
N PRO A 64 -16.09 18.18 7.10
CA PRO A 64 -17.30 17.87 6.34
C PRO A 64 -17.12 16.87 5.18
N ASN A 65 -15.92 16.78 4.61
CA ASN A 65 -15.61 15.88 3.48
C ASN A 65 -14.91 14.59 3.90
N LEU A 66 -14.59 14.41 5.19
CA LEU A 66 -13.76 13.30 5.65
C LEU A 66 -14.35 11.93 5.32
N ALA A 67 -15.66 11.76 5.48
CA ALA A 67 -16.33 10.50 5.15
C ALA A 67 -16.16 10.15 3.67
N ASN A 68 -16.36 11.12 2.76
CA ASN A 68 -16.16 10.91 1.33
C ASN A 68 -14.69 10.59 1.01
N THR A 69 -13.75 11.38 1.54
CA THR A 69 -12.31 11.14 1.35
C THR A 69 -11.90 9.75 1.83
N ALA A 70 -12.30 9.35 3.04
CA ALA A 70 -11.99 8.05 3.60
C ALA A 70 -12.55 6.92 2.71
N MET A 71 -13.83 7.01 2.32
CA MET A 71 -14.48 6.01 1.48
C MET A 71 -13.90 5.92 0.07
N ASP A 72 -13.47 7.03 -0.51
CA ASP A 72 -12.85 7.07 -1.84
C ASP A 72 -11.43 6.53 -1.80
N GLN A 73 -10.61 6.94 -0.82
CA GLN A 73 -9.26 6.41 -0.66
C GLN A 73 -9.27 4.89 -0.38
N THR A 74 -10.23 4.39 0.41
CA THR A 74 -10.42 2.93 0.56
C THR A 74 -10.78 2.25 -0.75
N SER A 75 -11.69 2.83 -1.53
CA SER A 75 -12.07 2.29 -2.83
C SER A 75 -10.89 2.25 -3.80
N TYR A 76 -10.05 3.30 -3.81
CA TYR A 76 -8.84 3.36 -4.62
C TYR A 76 -7.81 2.33 -4.18
N ALA A 77 -7.56 2.21 -2.87
CA ALA A 77 -6.60 1.26 -2.33
C ALA A 77 -6.96 -0.21 -2.64
N ILE A 78 -8.25 -0.56 -2.49
CA ILE A 78 -8.77 -1.89 -2.87
C ILE A 78 -8.60 -2.13 -4.36
N THR A 79 -8.92 -1.14 -5.19
CA THR A 79 -8.78 -1.24 -6.64
C THR A 79 -7.31 -1.46 -7.03
N ASP A 80 -6.38 -0.70 -6.43
CA ASP A 80 -4.94 -0.82 -6.70
C ASP A 80 -4.43 -2.23 -6.37
N TRP A 81 -4.76 -2.77 -5.20
CA TRP A 81 -4.43 -4.15 -4.83
C TRP A 81 -5.01 -5.19 -5.80
N GLN A 82 -6.30 -5.10 -6.12
CA GLN A 82 -6.91 -6.04 -7.07
C GLN A 82 -6.25 -5.98 -8.45
N LEU A 83 -5.94 -4.78 -8.95
CA LEU A 83 -5.31 -4.61 -10.25
C LEU A 83 -3.90 -5.23 -10.26
N LYS A 84 -3.08 -4.89 -9.26
CA LYS A 84 -1.71 -5.39 -9.13
C LYS A 84 -1.65 -6.91 -8.98
N LEU A 85 -2.56 -7.50 -8.21
CA LEU A 85 -2.64 -8.95 -8.05
C LEU A 85 -3.09 -9.66 -9.33
N ASN A 86 -4.02 -9.07 -10.10
CA ASN A 86 -4.50 -9.63 -11.36
C ASN A 86 -3.64 -9.29 -12.59
N GLU A 87 -2.59 -8.48 -12.42
CA GLU A 87 -1.70 -8.10 -13.52
C GLU A 87 -1.11 -9.35 -14.20
N GLY A 88 -1.20 -9.39 -15.54
CA GLY A 88 -0.72 -10.51 -16.36
C GLY A 88 -1.66 -11.72 -16.49
N LEU A 89 -2.81 -11.76 -15.80
CA LEU A 89 -3.73 -12.92 -15.84
C LEU A 89 -4.74 -12.94 -17.01
N GLY A 90 -4.76 -11.90 -17.84
CA GLY A 90 -5.68 -11.82 -18.99
C GLY A 90 -7.15 -11.75 -18.58
N LYS A 91 -8.02 -12.57 -19.21
CA LYS A 91 -9.50 -12.48 -19.06
C LYS A 91 -10.09 -13.18 -17.82
N HIS A 92 -9.26 -13.75 -16.95
CA HIS A 92 -9.72 -14.53 -15.80
C HIS A 92 -9.17 -13.95 -14.48
N PRO A 93 -9.68 -12.80 -14.00
CA PRO A 93 -9.28 -12.24 -12.72
C PRO A 93 -9.76 -13.14 -11.58
N VAL A 94 -8.81 -13.58 -10.75
CA VAL A 94 -9.07 -14.47 -9.60
C VAL A 94 -8.92 -13.73 -8.26
N TRP A 95 -8.17 -12.64 -8.23
CA TRP A 95 -7.96 -11.82 -7.04
C TRP A 95 -9.09 -10.81 -6.88
N LYS A 96 -10.10 -11.18 -6.11
CA LYS A 96 -11.28 -10.34 -5.84
C LYS A 96 -11.31 -9.90 -4.38
N ILE A 97 -11.59 -8.63 -4.16
CA ILE A 97 -11.68 -7.92 -2.89
C ILE A 97 -12.93 -7.06 -2.98
N ASP A 98 -13.95 -7.39 -2.19
CA ASP A 98 -15.22 -6.65 -2.19
C ASP A 98 -15.16 -5.53 -1.14
N LEU A 99 -15.79 -4.38 -1.43
CA LEU A 99 -15.93 -3.25 -0.50
C LEU A 99 -17.40 -3.05 -0.12
N VAL A 100 -17.66 -2.98 1.17
CA VAL A 100 -18.94 -2.55 1.74
C VAL A 100 -18.69 -1.25 2.51
N LYS A 101 -19.27 -0.14 2.04
CA LYS A 101 -19.28 1.15 2.75
C LYS A 101 -20.42 1.14 3.76
N LEU A 102 -20.13 1.40 5.02
CA LEU A 102 -21.08 1.34 6.12
C LEU A 102 -21.23 2.73 6.78
N PRO A 103 -22.45 3.12 7.19
CA PRO A 103 -22.65 4.39 7.87
C PRO A 103 -22.01 4.36 9.28
N SER A 104 -21.72 5.54 9.81
CA SER A 104 -21.03 5.70 11.10
C SER A 104 -21.78 5.17 12.32
N ASN A 105 -23.10 4.97 12.22
CA ASN A 105 -23.98 4.57 13.33
C ASN A 105 -24.39 3.08 13.27
N ILE A 106 -23.54 2.23 12.68
CA ILE A 106 -23.82 0.81 12.55
C ILE A 106 -23.67 0.08 13.90
N ASP A 107 -24.70 -0.68 14.31
CA ASP A 107 -24.67 -1.42 15.59
C ASP A 107 -23.92 -2.76 15.49
N LYS A 108 -23.95 -3.39 14.30
CA LYS A 108 -23.31 -4.68 14.04
C LYS A 108 -22.80 -4.75 12.61
N LEU A 109 -21.56 -5.22 12.45
CA LEU A 109 -21.00 -5.54 11.13
C LEU A 109 -21.75 -6.72 10.48
N PRO A 110 -21.97 -6.68 9.15
CA PRO A 110 -22.44 -7.84 8.38
C PRO A 110 -21.56 -9.07 8.61
N ASP A 111 -22.16 -10.26 8.73
CA ASP A 111 -21.41 -11.51 8.95
C ASP A 111 -20.49 -11.89 7.76
N THR A 112 -20.71 -11.26 6.60
CA THR A 112 -19.84 -11.38 5.41
C THR A 112 -18.53 -10.62 5.55
N CYS A 113 -18.43 -9.67 6.47
CA CYS A 113 -17.23 -8.87 6.70
C CYS A 113 -16.14 -9.71 7.37
N ASN A 114 -15.00 -9.89 6.72
CA ASN A 114 -13.80 -10.48 7.33
C ASN A 114 -12.64 -9.49 7.46
N ILE A 115 -12.76 -8.30 6.90
CA ILE A 115 -11.86 -7.18 7.16
C ILE A 115 -12.72 -5.98 7.59
N ALA A 116 -12.58 -5.55 8.84
CA ALA A 116 -13.23 -4.34 9.33
C ALA A 116 -12.26 -3.16 9.23
N MET A 117 -12.71 -2.00 8.75
CA MET A 117 -11.89 -0.80 8.67
C MET A 117 -12.58 0.38 9.36
N ILE A 118 -11.86 1.02 10.27
CA ILE A 118 -12.30 2.21 11.01
C ILE A 118 -11.31 3.35 10.85
N PHE A 119 -11.79 4.57 11.08
CA PHE A 119 -11.02 5.80 10.95
C PHE A 119 -11.07 6.58 12.26
N LEU A 120 -9.91 6.86 12.83
CA LEU A 120 -9.74 7.53 14.12
C LEU A 120 -8.97 8.84 13.92
N PRO A 121 -9.19 9.88 14.74
CA PRO A 121 -8.46 11.14 14.60
C PRO A 121 -6.95 10.96 14.78
N GLN A 122 -6.57 10.33 15.88
CA GLN A 122 -5.19 10.11 16.30
C GLN A 122 -5.14 8.94 17.29
N PRO A 123 -3.96 8.38 17.59
CA PRO A 123 -3.78 7.38 18.65
C PRO A 123 -4.17 7.92 20.04
N GLU A 124 -4.68 7.03 20.89
CA GLU A 124 -5.01 7.36 22.29
C GLU A 124 -3.80 7.23 23.23
N ASN A 125 -2.87 6.32 22.94
CA ASN A 125 -1.70 6.05 23.78
C ASN A 125 -0.49 6.87 23.34
N GLU A 126 0.31 7.31 24.32
CA GLU A 126 1.53 8.07 24.03
C GLU A 126 2.64 7.24 23.38
N SER A 127 2.61 5.91 23.52
CA SER A 127 3.58 5.02 22.83
C SER A 127 3.34 4.92 21.33
N ASP A 128 2.16 5.33 20.87
CA ASP A 128 1.66 5.07 19.51
C ASP A 128 1.75 6.34 18.64
N TYR A 129 2.36 7.40 19.18
CA TYR A 129 2.61 8.65 18.46
C TYR A 129 3.44 8.41 17.19
N GLY A 130 2.97 8.93 16.05
CA GLY A 130 3.62 8.77 14.75
C GLY A 130 3.06 7.63 13.90
N LEU A 131 2.17 6.79 14.45
CA LEU A 131 1.45 5.79 13.67
C LEU A 131 0.39 6.45 12.78
N LEU A 132 0.39 6.10 11.49
CA LEU A 132 -0.65 6.49 10.53
C LEU A 132 -1.82 5.49 10.50
N GLY A 133 -1.58 4.26 10.93
CA GLY A 133 -2.57 3.20 10.98
C GLY A 133 -2.00 1.97 11.67
N TYR A 134 -2.86 0.99 11.88
CA TYR A 134 -2.45 -0.33 12.33
C TYR A 134 -3.47 -1.39 11.92
N THR A 135 -2.98 -2.62 11.82
CA THR A 135 -3.79 -3.80 11.53
C THR A 135 -3.68 -4.81 12.67
N VAL A 136 -4.83 -5.33 13.10
CA VAL A 136 -4.94 -6.42 14.06
C VAL A 136 -5.49 -7.66 13.39
N HIS A 137 -5.00 -8.84 13.78
CA HIS A 137 -5.41 -10.11 13.21
C HIS A 137 -6.12 -10.98 14.24
N ASN A 138 -7.22 -11.61 13.82
CA ASN A 138 -7.78 -12.77 14.50
C ASN A 138 -7.43 -14.02 13.68
N LYS A 139 -6.30 -14.65 14.06
CA LYS A 139 -5.74 -15.80 13.35
C LYS A 139 -6.69 -17.01 13.30
N THR A 140 -7.47 -17.22 14.36
CA THR A 140 -8.41 -18.36 14.43
C THR A 140 -9.59 -18.17 13.49
N ALA A 141 -10.13 -16.95 13.39
CA ALA A 141 -11.22 -16.64 12.48
C ALA A 141 -10.74 -16.38 11.03
N GLY A 142 -9.45 -16.07 10.84
CA GLY A 142 -8.92 -15.61 9.55
C GLY A 142 -9.50 -14.24 9.16
N THR A 143 -9.69 -13.36 10.15
CA THR A 143 -10.24 -12.02 9.97
C THR A 143 -9.24 -10.95 10.43
N ALA A 144 -9.37 -9.73 9.91
CA ALA A 144 -8.52 -8.61 10.26
C ALA A 144 -9.36 -7.37 10.62
N GLY A 145 -8.80 -6.52 11.48
CA GLY A 145 -9.29 -5.18 11.75
C GLY A 145 -8.22 -4.17 11.37
N ILE A 146 -8.60 -3.09 10.70
CA ILE A 146 -7.73 -1.99 10.29
C ILE A 146 -8.24 -0.73 10.98
N ALA A 147 -7.33 0.05 11.57
CA ALA A 147 -7.60 1.40 12.00
C ALA A 147 -6.66 2.36 11.27
N ILE A 148 -7.21 3.46 10.75
CA ILE A 148 -6.45 4.50 10.07
C ILE A 148 -6.59 5.80 10.84
N TYR A 149 -5.47 6.47 11.10
CA TYR A 149 -5.44 7.80 11.70
C TYR A 149 -5.48 8.87 10.62
N TYR A 150 -6.53 9.70 10.63
CA TYR A 150 -6.76 10.65 9.53
C TYR A 150 -6.20 12.05 9.76
N MET A 151 -5.78 12.41 10.97
CA MET A 151 -5.21 13.73 11.22
C MET A 151 -3.76 13.80 10.74
N LYS A 152 -3.41 14.91 10.08
CA LYS A 152 -2.02 15.19 9.72
C LYS A 152 -1.19 15.32 10.99
N PHE A 153 -0.02 14.70 11.06
CA PHE A 153 0.95 14.98 12.11
C PHE A 153 2.21 15.67 11.58
N GLU A 154 2.93 16.31 12.49
CA GLU A 154 4.24 16.89 12.25
C GLU A 154 5.22 16.36 13.30
N LEU A 155 6.43 16.05 12.87
CA LEU A 155 7.51 15.62 13.74
C LEU A 155 8.43 16.80 14.05
N THR A 156 8.77 16.96 15.32
CA THR A 156 9.79 17.93 15.75
C THR A 156 10.79 17.26 16.67
N TRP A 157 12.07 17.55 16.45
CA TRP A 157 13.12 17.03 17.31
C TRP A 157 13.33 17.94 18.52
N GLN A 158 13.54 17.31 19.68
CA GLN A 158 13.87 18.04 20.90
C GLN A 158 15.20 18.77 20.71
N ARG A 159 15.35 19.93 21.38
CA ARG A 159 16.61 20.68 21.41
C ARG A 159 17.11 20.78 22.84
N ASP A 160 18.41 20.57 23.03
CA ASP A 160 19.06 20.77 24.33
C ASP A 160 19.15 22.26 24.67
N THR A 161 19.69 22.55 25.87
CA THR A 161 19.88 23.92 26.37
C THR A 161 20.83 24.75 25.51
N GLU A 162 21.70 24.10 24.74
CA GLU A 162 22.65 24.69 23.81
C GLU A 162 22.06 24.85 22.38
N GLY A 163 20.83 24.38 22.15
CA GLY A 163 20.11 24.46 20.87
C GLY A 163 20.44 23.34 19.88
N ASN A 164 21.25 22.35 20.27
CA ASN A 164 21.54 21.17 19.47
C ASN A 164 20.33 20.23 19.44
N ILE A 165 20.18 19.52 18.33
CA ILE A 165 19.14 18.49 18.20
C ILE A 165 19.49 17.32 19.11
N VAL A 166 18.56 16.97 20.00
CA VAL A 166 18.58 15.74 20.78
C VAL A 166 17.89 14.68 19.93
N TYR A 167 18.69 13.76 19.38
CA TYR A 167 18.22 12.61 18.60
C TYR A 167 17.62 11.52 19.51
N GLU A 168 16.65 11.89 20.34
CA GLU A 168 15.78 10.98 21.09
C GLU A 168 14.46 10.76 20.30
N GLN A 169 13.38 10.28 20.94
CA GLN A 169 12.08 10.16 20.29
C GLN A 169 11.57 11.55 19.85
N PRO A 170 11.16 11.72 18.57
CA PRO A 170 10.62 12.98 18.10
C PRO A 170 9.30 13.29 18.80
N ILE A 171 9.01 14.57 19.01
CA ILE A 171 7.69 15.00 19.47
C ILE A 171 6.76 15.03 18.27
N VAL A 172 5.65 14.30 18.39
CA VAL A 172 4.61 14.19 17.36
C VAL A 172 3.45 15.12 17.70
N TYR A 173 3.07 15.98 16.75
CA TYR A 173 1.96 16.90 16.89
C TYR A 173 0.89 16.62 15.82
N TYR A 174 -0.28 16.15 16.25
CA TYR A 174 -1.43 16.02 15.37
C TYR A 174 -2.15 17.36 15.21
N SER A 175 -2.35 17.77 13.96
CA SER A 175 -2.99 19.02 13.60
C SER A 175 -4.51 18.93 13.79
N PRO A 176 -5.12 19.63 14.79
CA PRO A 176 -6.52 19.46 15.21
C PRO A 176 -7.56 19.69 14.10
N ASN A 177 -7.17 20.40 13.05
CA ASN A 177 -8.05 20.87 11.97
C ASN A 177 -7.49 20.56 10.58
N ILE A 178 -6.56 19.61 10.44
CA ILE A 178 -5.99 19.23 9.15
C ILE A 178 -6.04 17.71 9.00
N VAL A 179 -6.73 17.25 7.95
CA VAL A 179 -6.71 15.84 7.52
C VAL A 179 -5.40 15.58 6.77
N ALA A 180 -4.83 14.39 6.93
CA ALA A 180 -3.68 13.95 6.17
C ALA A 180 -3.92 14.10 4.65
N PRO A 181 -2.92 14.50 3.87
CA PRO A 181 -3.04 14.56 2.41
C PRO A 181 -3.47 13.21 1.83
N ASP A 182 -4.25 13.25 0.74
CA ASP A 182 -4.73 12.06 0.03
C ASP A 182 -3.61 11.06 -0.31
N SER A 183 -2.40 11.55 -0.60
CA SER A 183 -1.24 10.71 -0.90
C SER A 183 -0.83 9.85 0.30
N THR A 184 -0.71 10.47 1.48
CA THR A 184 -0.37 9.79 2.73
C THR A 184 -1.51 8.89 3.16
N PHE A 185 -2.74 9.42 3.18
CA PHE A 185 -3.92 8.70 3.63
C PHE A 185 -4.18 7.44 2.79
N GLY A 186 -4.15 7.57 1.45
CA GLY A 186 -4.33 6.44 0.54
C GLY A 186 -3.16 5.43 0.57
N ALA A 187 -1.93 5.88 0.83
CA ALA A 187 -0.80 4.97 1.00
C ALA A 187 -0.88 4.16 2.29
N THR A 188 -1.27 4.79 3.40
CA THR A 188 -1.51 4.10 4.67
C THR A 188 -2.59 3.04 4.50
N ILE A 189 -3.70 3.36 3.84
CA ILE A 189 -4.75 2.35 3.60
C ILE A 189 -4.22 1.18 2.77
N ARG A 190 -3.40 1.42 1.74
CA ARG A 190 -2.80 0.33 0.95
C ARG A 190 -1.83 -0.51 1.78
N HIS A 191 -1.02 0.11 2.63
CA HIS A 191 -0.11 -0.56 3.56
C HIS A 191 -0.88 -1.47 4.54
N GLU A 192 -1.88 -0.91 5.23
CA GLU A 192 -2.69 -1.68 6.18
C GLU A 192 -3.51 -2.79 5.50
N LEU A 193 -3.99 -2.58 4.28
CA LEU A 193 -4.59 -3.66 3.49
C LEU A 193 -3.58 -4.77 3.20
N GLY A 194 -2.31 -4.44 2.94
CA GLY A 194 -1.24 -5.43 2.82
C GLY A 194 -1.10 -6.29 4.08
N HIS A 195 -1.11 -5.68 5.26
CA HIS A 195 -1.15 -6.41 6.53
C HIS A 195 -2.42 -7.24 6.69
N ALA A 196 -3.59 -6.73 6.30
CA ALA A 196 -4.85 -7.46 6.34
C ALA A 196 -4.92 -8.61 5.33
N PHE A 197 -4.05 -8.59 4.31
CA PHE A 197 -3.81 -9.72 3.41
C PHE A 197 -2.70 -10.66 3.92
N GLY A 198 -2.05 -10.34 5.03
CA GLY A 198 -1.06 -11.20 5.69
C GLY A 198 0.39 -10.88 5.39
N LEU A 199 0.69 -9.74 4.79
CA LEU A 199 2.08 -9.26 4.69
C LEU A 199 2.60 -8.83 6.06
N GLY A 200 3.86 -9.11 6.34
CA GLY A 200 4.62 -8.44 7.40
C GLY A 200 5.20 -7.11 6.89
N HIS A 201 5.91 -6.38 7.74
CA HIS A 201 6.72 -5.27 7.25
C HIS A 201 7.88 -5.80 6.40
N TYR A 202 8.31 -5.03 5.41
CA TYR A 202 9.54 -5.31 4.69
C TYR A 202 10.72 -4.64 5.39
N THR A 203 11.68 -5.43 5.89
CA THR A 203 12.85 -4.90 6.60
C THR A 203 13.92 -4.43 5.63
N VAL A 204 14.51 -3.27 5.92
CA VAL A 204 15.65 -2.68 5.22
C VAL A 204 16.65 -2.14 6.23
N SER A 205 17.87 -1.82 5.80
CA SER A 205 18.83 -1.14 6.67
C SER A 205 18.37 0.30 6.96
N GLU A 206 18.80 0.85 8.09
CA GLU A 206 18.55 2.24 8.46
C GLU A 206 19.06 3.24 7.41
N GLU A 207 20.22 2.93 6.79
CA GLU A 207 20.78 3.69 5.68
C GLU A 207 19.80 3.78 4.49
N GLU A 208 19.18 2.66 4.12
CA GLU A 208 18.21 2.64 3.02
C GLU A 208 16.95 3.43 3.37
N VAL A 209 16.45 3.32 4.60
CA VAL A 209 15.32 4.15 5.08
C VAL A 209 15.64 5.64 4.92
N HIS A 210 16.85 6.06 5.28
CA HIS A 210 17.29 7.44 5.12
C HIS A 210 17.39 7.88 3.66
N ARG A 211 17.86 6.99 2.76
CA ARG A 211 17.90 7.26 1.33
C ARG A 211 16.50 7.39 0.72
N TYR A 212 15.56 6.54 1.12
CA TYR A 212 14.15 6.68 0.70
C TYR A 212 13.56 8.00 1.19
N ALA A 213 13.91 8.39 2.42
CA ALA A 213 13.48 9.64 3.01
C ALA A 213 13.98 10.89 2.26
N GLN A 214 15.17 10.82 1.68
CA GLN A 214 15.74 11.90 0.89
C GLN A 214 15.29 11.88 -0.58
N GLY A 215 14.56 10.85 -1.00
CA GLY A 215 14.22 10.62 -2.40
C GLY A 215 15.40 10.13 -3.25
N ASP A 216 16.51 9.73 -2.63
CA ASP A 216 17.72 9.22 -3.27
C ASP A 216 17.60 7.76 -3.71
N ALA A 217 16.50 7.11 -3.32
CA ALA A 217 16.16 5.75 -3.70
C ALA A 217 14.64 5.55 -3.74
N VAL A 218 14.21 4.52 -4.46
CA VAL A 218 12.80 4.10 -4.50
C VAL A 218 12.64 2.89 -3.55
N PRO A 219 11.69 2.94 -2.62
CA PRO A 219 11.46 1.83 -1.70
C PRO A 219 10.99 0.59 -2.47
N PRO A 220 11.55 -0.60 -2.17
CA PRO A 220 11.21 -1.83 -2.88
C PRO A 220 9.81 -2.38 -2.56
N SER A 221 9.14 -1.88 -1.52
CA SER A 221 7.86 -2.39 -1.01
C SER A 221 7.09 -1.26 -0.34
N ILE A 222 5.75 -1.27 -0.50
CA ILE A 222 4.88 -0.37 0.28
C ILE A 222 4.86 -0.72 1.77
N MET A 223 5.29 -1.94 2.13
CA MET A 223 5.28 -2.50 3.48
C MET A 223 6.50 -2.09 4.32
N ILE A 224 7.35 -1.17 3.83
CA ILE A 224 8.40 -0.57 4.67
C ILE A 224 7.72 0.37 5.67
N PRO A 225 8.03 0.28 6.98
CA PRO A 225 7.49 1.20 7.96
C PRO A 225 8.10 2.59 7.73
N SER A 226 7.27 3.61 7.53
CA SER A 226 7.74 4.98 7.36
C SER A 226 6.85 5.96 8.11
N GLU A 227 7.49 6.82 8.89
CA GLU A 227 6.85 7.88 9.68
C GLU A 227 6.74 9.21 8.91
N HIS A 228 7.05 9.22 7.61
CA HIS A 228 7.23 10.45 6.85
C HIS A 228 6.51 10.40 5.49
N GLU A 229 6.07 11.57 5.03
CA GLU A 229 5.36 11.73 3.75
C GLU A 229 6.35 11.76 2.57
N TYR A 230 6.45 10.66 1.81
CA TYR A 230 7.32 10.60 0.63
C TYR A 230 6.56 10.23 -0.66
N PRO A 231 6.61 11.07 -1.72
CA PRO A 231 5.89 10.84 -2.98
C PRO A 231 6.12 9.48 -3.65
N LEU A 232 7.30 8.88 -3.45
CA LEU A 232 7.73 7.62 -4.08
C LEU A 232 7.41 6.38 -3.23
N HIS A 233 6.98 6.53 -1.97
CA HIS A 233 6.74 5.44 -1.03
C HIS A 233 5.29 4.91 -1.04
N TYR A 234 4.49 5.36 -1.99
CA TYR A 234 3.04 5.19 -1.93
C TYR A 234 2.48 4.09 -2.85
N GLN A 235 3.31 3.27 -3.47
CA GLN A 235 2.86 2.32 -4.51
C GLN A 235 3.07 0.87 -4.09
N ILE A 236 2.06 0.04 -4.36
CA ILE A 236 2.18 -1.42 -4.29
C ILE A 236 3.17 -1.87 -5.37
N THR A 237 4.21 -2.60 -4.98
CA THR A 237 5.28 -3.02 -5.88
C THR A 237 5.10 -4.48 -6.32
N PRO A 238 5.85 -4.95 -7.33
CA PRO A 238 5.86 -6.36 -7.70
C PRO A 238 6.29 -7.29 -6.55
N LEU A 239 7.11 -6.79 -5.62
CA LEU A 239 7.57 -7.55 -4.46
C LEU A 239 6.41 -7.86 -3.49
N ASP A 240 5.55 -6.87 -3.24
CA ASP A 240 4.34 -7.02 -2.44
C ASP A 240 3.37 -8.04 -3.07
N VAL A 241 3.18 -7.94 -4.38
CA VAL A 241 2.33 -8.84 -5.16
C VAL A 241 2.84 -10.27 -5.14
N GLN A 242 4.16 -10.46 -5.29
CA GLN A 242 4.79 -11.77 -5.27
C GLN A 242 4.57 -12.46 -3.92
N GLU A 243 4.81 -11.75 -2.81
CA GLU A 243 4.64 -12.30 -1.46
C GLU A 243 3.19 -12.77 -1.20
N ILE A 244 2.19 -11.97 -1.63
CA ILE A 244 0.78 -12.41 -1.54
C ILE A 244 0.53 -13.65 -2.42
N LYS A 245 1.05 -13.68 -3.64
CA LYS A 245 0.89 -14.84 -4.56
C LYS A 245 1.54 -16.10 -4.02
N GLU A 246 2.71 -15.99 -3.37
CA GLU A 246 3.37 -17.11 -2.70
C GLU A 246 2.55 -17.62 -1.51
N LYS A 247 1.92 -16.70 -0.76
CA LYS A 247 1.10 -17.04 0.41
C LYS A 247 -0.23 -17.73 0.05
N TYR A 248 -0.94 -17.26 -0.97
CA TYR A 248 -2.28 -17.79 -1.32
C TYR A 248 -2.29 -18.74 -2.51
N GLY A 249 -1.22 -18.76 -3.31
CA GLY A 249 -1.19 -19.47 -4.59
C GLY A 249 -1.78 -18.63 -5.73
N LEU A 250 -1.62 -19.14 -6.96
CA LEU A 250 -2.03 -18.42 -8.17
C LEU A 250 -3.55 -18.39 -8.39
N ASP A 251 -4.31 -19.23 -7.67
CA ASP A 251 -5.77 -19.29 -7.74
C ASP A 251 -6.47 -18.14 -6.97
N GLY A 252 -5.70 -17.28 -6.31
CA GLY A 252 -6.20 -16.13 -5.57
C GLY A 252 -6.56 -16.42 -4.12
N PHE A 253 -7.29 -15.48 -3.50
CA PHE A 253 -7.77 -15.65 -2.13
C PHE A 253 -8.72 -16.85 -2.00
N PRO A 254 -8.78 -17.51 -0.83
CA PRO A 254 -9.61 -18.71 -0.67
C PRO A 254 -11.08 -18.40 -0.95
N VAL A 255 -11.75 -19.24 -1.73
CA VAL A 255 -13.19 -19.14 -1.89
C VAL A 255 -13.83 -19.71 -0.64
N GLN A 256 -14.80 -18.99 -0.05
CA GLN A 256 -15.58 -19.53 1.07
C GLN A 256 -16.21 -20.85 0.60
N SER A 257 -15.78 -21.98 1.17
CA SER A 257 -16.50 -23.23 0.98
C SER A 257 -17.81 -23.09 1.74
N ALA A 258 -18.90 -22.84 1.02
CA ALA A 258 -20.21 -23.05 1.59
C ALA A 258 -20.22 -24.48 2.18
N PRO A 259 -20.79 -24.69 3.39
CA PRO A 259 -21.08 -26.04 3.85
C PRO A 259 -21.83 -26.80 2.74
N PRO A 260 -21.68 -28.12 2.59
CA PRO A 260 -22.38 -28.88 1.54
C PRO A 260 -23.90 -28.70 1.69
N GLN A 261 -24.46 -27.73 0.98
CA GLN A 261 -25.90 -27.47 0.96
C GLN A 261 -26.49 -28.45 -0.04
N THR A 262 -27.17 -29.46 0.49
CA THR A 262 -27.98 -30.38 -0.29
C THR A 262 -29.04 -29.57 -1.02
N VAL A 263 -28.92 -29.54 -2.36
CA VAL A 263 -29.86 -28.86 -3.24
C VAL A 263 -31.24 -29.49 -3.07
N ARG A 264 -32.18 -28.71 -2.54
CA ARG A 264 -33.60 -28.85 -2.86
C ARG A 264 -34.09 -27.53 -3.40
N ALA A 265 -34.27 -27.51 -4.71
CA ALA A 265 -34.86 -26.40 -5.44
C ALA A 265 -36.28 -26.12 -4.91
N ASN A 266 -36.59 -24.86 -4.68
CA ASN A 266 -37.89 -24.32 -4.99
C ASN A 266 -37.77 -22.85 -5.37
N SER A 267 -38.20 -22.58 -6.59
CA SER A 267 -38.38 -21.28 -7.22
C SER A 267 -39.40 -20.45 -6.47
N ASN A 268 -39.06 -19.19 -6.17
CA ASN A 268 -39.89 -18.01 -6.41
C ASN A 268 -39.08 -16.77 -6.08
N ALA A 269 -38.55 -16.10 -7.12
CA ALA A 269 -37.91 -14.80 -7.04
C ALA A 269 -38.82 -13.78 -7.73
N GLN A 270 -39.25 -12.75 -6.98
CA GLN A 270 -39.86 -11.56 -7.53
C GLN A 270 -39.03 -10.37 -7.05
N GLY A 271 -38.28 -9.80 -7.99
CA GLY A 271 -37.30 -8.77 -7.76
C GLY A 271 -37.87 -7.36 -7.70
N SER A 272 -37.08 -6.47 -7.14
CA SER A 272 -37.12 -5.03 -7.41
C SER A 272 -35.67 -4.59 -7.68
N GLN A 273 -35.37 -4.33 -8.96
CA GLN A 273 -34.08 -3.78 -9.39
C GLN A 273 -34.20 -2.25 -9.42
N ALA A 274 -33.34 -1.57 -8.67
CA ALA A 274 -33.05 -0.16 -8.89
C ALA A 274 -32.24 -0.05 -10.20
N ILE A 275 -32.74 0.76 -11.14
CA ILE A 275 -32.10 0.99 -12.43
C ILE A 275 -30.87 1.87 -12.21
N GLN A 276 -29.69 1.26 -12.12
CA GLN A 276 -28.41 1.94 -12.32
C GLN A 276 -28.29 2.23 -13.81
N SER A 277 -28.45 3.49 -14.21
CA SER A 277 -28.19 3.90 -15.58
C SER A 277 -26.71 3.72 -15.88
N SER A 278 -26.33 2.67 -16.60
CA SER A 278 -24.95 2.46 -17.04
C SER A 278 -24.54 3.62 -17.94
N ILE A 279 -23.48 4.33 -17.58
CA ILE A 279 -22.91 5.37 -18.45
C ILE A 279 -22.20 4.62 -19.59
N VAL A 280 -22.74 4.71 -20.80
CA VAL A 280 -22.12 4.10 -21.99
C VAL A 280 -21.40 5.19 -22.77
N ILE A 281 -20.08 5.16 -22.75
CA ILE A 281 -19.24 6.06 -23.52
C ILE A 281 -19.02 5.42 -24.91
N PRO A 282 -19.22 6.15 -26.01
CA PRO A 282 -18.99 5.60 -27.34
C PRO A 282 -17.56 5.05 -27.51
N SER A 283 -17.43 3.86 -28.08
CA SER A 283 -16.15 3.15 -28.17
C SER A 283 -15.08 3.90 -28.98
N TRP A 284 -15.46 4.82 -29.86
CA TRP A 284 -14.50 5.64 -30.62
C TRP A 284 -13.67 6.58 -29.73
N ILE A 285 -14.15 6.90 -28.52
CA ILE A 285 -13.43 7.73 -27.55
C ILE A 285 -12.22 6.99 -26.95
N LYS A 286 -12.28 5.65 -26.86
CA LYS A 286 -11.21 4.81 -26.31
C LYS A 286 -9.88 4.98 -27.04
N ASN A 287 -9.92 5.28 -28.34
CA ASN A 287 -8.72 5.56 -29.12
C ASN A 287 -7.99 6.83 -28.64
N ASN A 288 -8.74 7.87 -28.25
CA ASN A 288 -8.15 9.11 -27.72
C ASN A 288 -7.51 8.88 -26.34
N ALA A 289 -8.14 8.06 -25.49
CA ALA A 289 -7.57 7.65 -24.22
C ALA A 289 -6.30 6.81 -24.40
N LYS A 290 -6.26 5.91 -25.40
CA LYS A 290 -5.07 5.14 -25.77
C LYS A 290 -3.90 6.04 -26.17
N TRP A 291 -4.14 7.00 -27.07
CA TRP A 291 -3.08 7.88 -27.55
C TRP A 291 -2.59 8.81 -26.46
N TRP A 292 -3.48 9.29 -25.60
CA TRP A 292 -3.10 10.07 -24.43
C TRP A 292 -2.24 9.26 -23.46
N SER A 293 -2.63 8.03 -23.13
CA SER A 293 -1.87 7.19 -22.20
C SER A 293 -0.49 6.79 -22.74
N GLN A 294 -0.34 6.72 -24.06
CA GLN A 294 0.94 6.44 -24.74
C GLN A 294 1.79 7.69 -24.97
N GLY A 295 1.33 8.87 -24.52
CA GLY A 295 2.04 10.14 -24.71
C GLY A 295 1.97 10.70 -26.15
N ALA A 296 1.16 10.11 -27.03
CA ALA A 296 0.94 10.60 -28.39
C ALA A 296 -0.05 11.79 -28.44
N VAL A 297 -0.86 11.98 -27.40
CA VAL A 297 -1.71 13.16 -27.18
C VAL A 297 -1.27 13.85 -25.89
N SER A 298 -1.21 15.18 -25.89
CA SER A 298 -0.83 15.97 -24.72
C SER A 298 -1.92 15.96 -23.65
N ASP A 299 -1.55 16.24 -22.41
CA ASP A 299 -2.50 16.36 -21.30
C ASP A 299 -3.54 17.45 -21.57
N ASP A 300 -3.12 18.61 -22.11
CA ASP A 300 -4.01 19.72 -22.49
C ASP A 300 -5.01 19.33 -23.59
N ASP A 301 -4.56 18.61 -24.62
CA ASP A 301 -5.43 18.20 -25.73
C ASP A 301 -6.42 17.12 -25.30
N PHE A 302 -6.00 16.21 -24.41
CA PHE A 302 -6.89 15.23 -23.81
C PHE A 302 -7.95 15.89 -22.92
N ILE A 303 -7.56 16.85 -22.07
CA ILE A 303 -8.50 17.64 -21.25
C ILE A 303 -9.54 18.33 -22.11
N LYS A 304 -9.13 19.04 -23.17
CA LYS A 304 -10.06 19.69 -24.12
C LYS A 304 -11.02 18.69 -24.75
N GLY A 305 -10.52 17.50 -25.08
CA GLY A 305 -11.33 16.38 -25.55
C GLY A 305 -12.42 16.00 -24.56
N ILE A 306 -12.06 15.74 -23.29
CA ILE A 306 -13.02 15.39 -22.23
C ILE A 306 -14.05 16.51 -22.01
N GLN A 307 -13.64 17.77 -21.95
CA GLN A 307 -14.53 18.93 -21.82
C GLN A 307 -15.56 18.99 -22.97
N TYR A 308 -15.10 18.76 -24.21
CA TYR A 308 -15.99 18.68 -25.36
C TYR A 308 -17.04 17.56 -25.22
N LEU A 309 -16.64 16.37 -24.75
CA LEU A 309 -17.54 15.25 -24.57
C LEU A 309 -18.61 15.50 -23.51
N ILE A 310 -18.23 16.15 -22.42
CA ILE A 310 -19.14 16.55 -21.35
C ILE A 310 -20.12 17.61 -21.86
N LYS A 311 -19.61 18.69 -22.47
CA LYS A 311 -20.42 19.80 -22.99
C LYS A 311 -21.47 19.36 -24.03
N ASN A 312 -21.13 18.38 -24.86
CA ASN A 312 -22.05 17.85 -25.89
C ASN A 312 -22.93 16.69 -25.37
N GLY A 313 -22.86 16.35 -24.07
CA GLY A 313 -23.66 15.30 -23.47
C GLY A 313 -23.30 13.88 -23.92
N ILE A 314 -22.14 13.70 -24.55
CA ILE A 314 -21.62 12.41 -25.03
C ILE A 314 -21.07 11.59 -23.85
N MET A 315 -20.47 12.26 -22.87
CA MET A 315 -20.03 11.69 -21.61
C MET A 315 -20.83 12.34 -20.48
N LYS A 316 -21.59 11.54 -19.73
CA LYS A 316 -22.34 12.03 -18.57
C LYS A 316 -21.52 11.79 -17.32
N ILE A 317 -21.23 12.86 -16.59
CA ILE A 317 -20.56 12.78 -15.30
C ILE A 317 -21.62 12.97 -14.20
N PRO A 318 -21.92 11.94 -13.40
CA PRO A 318 -22.85 12.08 -12.29
C PRO A 318 -22.18 12.89 -11.19
N TYR A 319 -22.63 14.13 -11.03
CA TYR A 319 -22.18 15.12 -10.05
C TYR A 319 -20.71 15.57 -10.21
N GLY A 320 -20.53 16.89 -10.16
CA GLY A 320 -19.23 17.55 -10.09
C GLY A 320 -19.46 19.04 -9.90
N GLN A 321 -19.51 19.51 -8.65
CA GLN A 321 -19.34 20.93 -8.38
C GLN A 321 -17.87 21.19 -8.11
N SER A 322 -17.32 22.16 -8.83
CA SER A 322 -15.94 22.61 -8.73
C SER A 322 -15.71 23.28 -7.37
N SER A 323 -14.82 22.72 -6.57
CA SER A 323 -14.34 23.38 -5.35
C SER A 323 -12.82 23.31 -5.31
N ALA A 324 -12.20 24.48 -5.52
CA ALA A 324 -10.80 24.83 -5.27
C ALA A 324 -9.77 24.70 -6.43
N SER A 325 -8.68 25.44 -6.20
CA SER A 325 -7.68 25.98 -7.15
C SER A 325 -6.92 24.95 -8.00
N PRO A 326 -6.49 25.32 -9.22
CA PRO A 326 -5.93 24.40 -10.19
C PRO A 326 -4.53 23.94 -9.79
N SER A 327 -4.41 22.67 -9.38
CA SER A 327 -3.18 21.93 -9.68
C SER A 327 -3.21 21.63 -11.18
N HIS A 328 -2.12 21.90 -11.89
CA HIS A 328 -2.09 21.80 -13.37
C HIS A 328 -1.63 20.41 -13.86
N GLN A 329 -1.33 19.47 -12.96
CA GLN A 329 -0.75 18.18 -13.35
C GLN A 329 -1.76 17.05 -13.15
N ILE A 330 -2.02 16.32 -14.24
CA ILE A 330 -2.84 15.12 -14.20
C ILE A 330 -2.05 14.03 -13.47
N PRO A 331 -2.61 13.42 -12.41
CA PRO A 331 -1.95 12.30 -11.75
C PRO A 331 -1.74 11.12 -12.71
N VAL A 332 -0.60 10.47 -12.59
CA VAL A 332 -0.22 9.32 -13.44
C VAL A 332 -1.25 8.20 -13.39
N TRP A 333 -1.91 7.99 -12.25
CA TRP A 333 -2.96 6.95 -12.13
C TRP A 333 -4.15 7.20 -13.06
N VAL A 334 -4.51 8.46 -13.33
CA VAL A 334 -5.61 8.78 -14.27
C VAL A 334 -5.19 8.43 -15.70
N LYS A 335 -3.92 8.64 -16.03
CA LYS A 335 -3.32 8.30 -17.33
C LYS A 335 -3.24 6.79 -17.53
N ASN A 336 -2.96 6.05 -16.46
CA ASN A 336 -3.03 4.59 -16.47
C ASN A 336 -4.46 4.08 -16.67
N ASN A 337 -5.45 4.70 -16.01
CA ASN A 337 -6.87 4.37 -16.21
C ASN A 337 -7.29 4.57 -17.67
N ALA A 338 -6.79 5.60 -18.35
CA ALA A 338 -7.04 5.77 -19.78
C ALA A 338 -6.43 4.65 -20.64
N ALA A 339 -5.23 4.16 -20.33
CA ALA A 339 -4.62 3.01 -21.03
C ALA A 339 -5.49 1.74 -20.88
N TRP A 340 -5.96 1.51 -19.66
CA TRP A 340 -6.76 0.34 -19.31
C TRP A 340 -8.17 0.42 -19.88
N TRP A 341 -8.80 1.59 -19.84
CA TRP A 341 -10.12 1.80 -20.44
C TRP A 341 -10.07 1.64 -21.96
N ALA A 342 -9.01 2.13 -22.59
CA ALA A 342 -8.77 1.95 -24.01
C ALA A 342 -8.54 0.49 -24.44
N SER A 343 -8.13 -0.35 -23.49
CA SER A 343 -7.86 -1.78 -23.69
C SER A 343 -8.99 -2.68 -23.17
N ASP A 344 -10.16 -2.10 -22.87
CA ASP A 344 -11.33 -2.79 -22.32
C ASP A 344 -11.06 -3.52 -20.98
N GLN A 345 -10.05 -3.07 -20.23
CA GLN A 345 -9.67 -3.67 -18.93
C GLN A 345 -10.46 -3.07 -17.76
N ILE A 346 -10.98 -1.84 -17.90
CA ILE A 346 -11.88 -1.21 -16.93
C ILE A 346 -13.17 -0.74 -17.62
N SER A 347 -14.25 -0.64 -16.86
CA SER A 347 -15.56 -0.22 -17.37
C SER A 347 -15.61 1.29 -17.69
N ASP A 348 -16.62 1.71 -18.44
CA ASP A 348 -16.90 3.13 -18.67
C ASP A 348 -17.14 3.88 -17.35
N ASP A 349 -17.86 3.26 -16.41
CA ASP A 349 -18.10 3.82 -15.07
C ASP A 349 -16.79 4.00 -14.28
N ASP A 350 -15.84 3.06 -14.40
CA ASP A 350 -14.54 3.15 -13.71
C ASP A 350 -13.63 4.23 -14.31
N PHE A 351 -13.66 4.38 -15.63
CA PHE A 351 -12.96 5.47 -16.29
C PHE A 351 -13.57 6.84 -15.94
N VAL A 352 -14.91 6.92 -15.87
CA VAL A 352 -15.64 8.13 -15.45
C VAL A 352 -15.26 8.58 -14.04
N LYS A 353 -14.99 7.65 -13.10
CA LYS A 353 -14.49 8.01 -11.76
C LYS A 353 -13.15 8.75 -11.80
N GLY A 354 -12.25 8.36 -12.72
CA GLY A 354 -11.01 9.10 -12.96
C GLY A 354 -11.25 10.51 -13.48
N ILE A 355 -12.23 10.69 -14.36
CA ILE A 355 -12.63 12.01 -14.86
C ILE A 355 -13.33 12.86 -13.79
N GLN A 356 -14.16 12.25 -12.95
CA GLN A 356 -14.79 12.90 -11.79
C GLN A 356 -13.73 13.47 -10.85
N TYR A 357 -12.68 12.70 -10.56
CA TYR A 357 -11.55 13.18 -9.75
C TYR A 357 -10.92 14.45 -10.36
N LEU A 358 -10.66 14.46 -11.68
CA LEU A 358 -10.06 15.62 -12.34
C LEU A 358 -10.95 16.87 -12.28
N ILE A 359 -12.27 16.70 -12.34
CA ILE A 359 -13.23 17.80 -12.22
C ILE A 359 -13.31 18.32 -10.78
N SER A 360 -13.41 17.41 -9.80
CA SER A 360 -13.48 17.76 -8.38
C SER A 360 -12.24 18.50 -7.89
N ASN A 361 -11.07 18.20 -8.45
CA ASN A 361 -9.80 18.83 -8.11
C ASN A 361 -9.44 20.06 -8.99
N GLY A 362 -10.37 20.52 -9.83
CA GLY A 362 -10.16 21.72 -10.65
C GLY A 362 -9.14 21.58 -11.78
N ILE A 363 -8.74 20.35 -12.13
CA ILE A 363 -7.82 20.06 -13.25
C ILE A 363 -8.60 20.15 -14.58
N ILE A 364 -9.85 19.69 -14.59
CA ILE A 364 -10.79 19.87 -15.70
C ILE A 364 -11.90 20.82 -15.24
N VAL A 365 -12.10 21.89 -16.01
CA VAL A 365 -13.31 22.74 -15.87
C VAL A 365 -14.39 22.13 -16.75
N ALA A 366 -15.43 21.55 -16.14
CA ALA A 366 -16.52 20.87 -16.83
C ALA A 366 -17.49 21.83 -17.54
#